data_AF-A0A9E5ADA9-F1
#
_entry.id   AF-A0A9E5ADA9-F1
#
_cell.length_a   1.000
_cell.length_b   1.000
_cell.length_c   1.000
_cell.angle_alpha   90.00
_cell.angle_beta   90.00
_cell.angle_gamma   90.00
#
_symmetry.space_group_name_H-M   'P 1'
#
loop_
_entity.id
_entity.type
_entity.pdbx_description
1 polymer ?
#
loop_
_entity_poly.entity_id
_entity_poly.type
_entity_poly.pdbx_seq_one_letter_code
_entity_poly.pdbx_strand_id
1 'polypeptide(L)'
;MRIRVAELGRLRALAKRLRTRESNIFRYVLRIGLARLTNVLDGAIDPAQRCRLLVQLVAEFAGDFGMDARACVALLNSTGEEPLGEFSLDDLDLIDLSATHPRVVQEHLAGLRGGRVPPENLAVALSEYLNAKYQALPAA
;
A
#
# COMPACT_ATOMS: atom_id res chain seq x y z
N MET A 1 5.54 -5.57 14.17
CA MET A 1 4.21 -4.97 14.28
C MET A 1 4.08 -4.28 15.64
N ARG A 2 4.17 -2.95 15.69
CA ARG A 2 3.97 -2.17 16.93
C ARG A 2 2.62 -1.48 16.83
N ILE A 3 1.62 -2.06 17.49
CA ILE A 3 0.29 -1.46 17.60
C ILE A 3 0.40 -0.29 18.58
N ARG A 4 -0.04 0.91 18.20
CA ARG A 4 0.00 2.05 19.11
C ARG A 4 -0.98 1.78 20.26
N VAL A 5 -0.61 2.20 21.47
CA VAL A 5 -1.44 1.95 22.68
C VAL A 5 -2.88 2.47 22.52
N ALA A 6 -3.07 3.56 21.76
CA ALA A 6 -4.39 4.10 21.44
C ALA A 6 -5.23 3.20 20.51
N GLU A 7 -4.61 2.45 19.59
CA GLU A 7 -5.28 1.52 18.68
C GLU A 7 -5.74 0.25 19.41
N LEU A 8 -4.96 -0.22 20.39
CA LEU A 8 -5.35 -1.33 21.27
C LEU A 8 -6.65 -1.02 22.05
N GLY A 9 -6.83 0.24 22.49
CA GLY A 9 -8.06 0.67 23.16
C GLY A 9 -9.30 0.56 22.27
N ARG A 10 -9.19 0.98 21.00
CA ARG A 10 -10.28 0.86 20.02
C ARG A 10 -10.57 -0.59 19.68
N LEU A 11 -9.54 -1.41 19.51
CA LEU A 11 -9.66 -2.81 19.14
C LEU A 11 -10.32 -3.63 20.26
N ARG A 12 -9.97 -3.35 21.52
CA ARG A 12 -10.64 -3.90 22.71
C ARG A 12 -12.10 -3.47 22.80
N ALA A 13 -12.42 -2.20 22.51
CA ALA A 13 -13.80 -1.73 22.47
C ALA A 13 -14.62 -2.43 21.38
N LEU A 14 -14.01 -2.67 20.21
CA LEU A 14 -14.63 -3.40 19.10
C LEU A 14 -14.86 -4.88 19.47
N ALA A 15 -13.87 -5.54 20.09
CA ALA A 15 -13.96 -6.91 20.59
C ALA A 15 -15.12 -7.07 21.58
N LYS A 16 -15.24 -6.12 22.52
CA LYS A 16 -16.33 -6.08 23.51
C LYS A 16 -17.70 -5.90 22.83
N ARG A 17 -17.82 -5.00 21.85
CA ARG A 17 -19.06 -4.77 21.10
C ARG A 17 -19.49 -5.99 20.30
N LEU A 18 -18.53 -6.67 19.66
CA LEU A 18 -18.75 -7.86 18.84
C LEU A 18 -18.79 -9.16 19.65
N ARG A 19 -18.65 -9.09 20.99
CA ARG A 19 -18.60 -10.25 21.90
C ARG A 19 -17.58 -11.31 21.45
N THR A 20 -16.45 -10.88 20.92
CA THR A 20 -15.40 -11.76 20.40
C THR A 20 -14.06 -11.46 21.06
N ARG A 21 -13.08 -12.35 20.88
CA ARG A 21 -11.71 -12.15 21.35
C ARG A 21 -10.99 -11.18 20.42
N GLU A 22 -10.15 -10.30 20.97
CA GLU A 22 -9.29 -9.38 20.19
C GLU A 22 -8.49 -10.12 19.10
N SER A 23 -7.98 -11.32 19.42
CA SER A 23 -7.26 -12.18 18.47
C SER A 23 -8.08 -12.61 17.25
N ASN A 24 -9.40 -12.72 17.36
CA ASN A 24 -10.26 -13.04 16.22
C ASN A 24 -10.42 -11.83 15.30
N ILE A 25 -10.45 -10.62 15.84
CA ILE A 25 -10.49 -9.39 15.05
C ILE A 25 -9.16 -9.24 14.29
N PHE A 26 -8.02 -9.45 14.96
CA PHE A 26 -6.72 -9.46 14.29
C PHE A 26 -6.64 -10.47 13.15
N ARG A 27 -7.05 -11.73 13.39
CA ARG A 27 -7.06 -12.75 12.34
C ARG A 27 -7.98 -12.37 11.19
N TYR A 28 -9.14 -11.77 11.48
CA TYR A 28 -10.07 -11.33 10.45
C TYR A 28 -9.47 -10.21 9.58
N VAL A 29 -8.88 -9.19 10.20
CA VAL A 29 -8.24 -8.07 9.53
C VAL A 29 -7.02 -8.53 8.72
N LEU A 30 -6.18 -9.40 9.29
CA LEU A 30 -5.08 -10.05 8.56
C LEU A 30 -5.59 -10.87 7.37
N ARG A 31 -6.67 -11.65 7.54
CA ARG A 31 -7.24 -12.45 6.46
C ARG A 31 -7.76 -11.57 5.32
N ILE A 32 -8.39 -10.43 5.63
CA ILE A 32 -8.82 -9.48 4.60
C ILE A 32 -7.61 -8.88 3.88
N GLY A 33 -6.61 -8.42 4.63
CA GLY A 33 -5.39 -7.86 4.05
C GLY A 33 -4.70 -8.86 3.12
N LEU A 34 -4.52 -10.10 3.57
CA LEU A 34 -3.94 -11.18 2.78
C LEU A 34 -4.78 -11.54 1.55
N ALA A 35 -6.11 -11.58 1.67
CA ALA A 35 -7.00 -11.84 0.53
C ALA A 35 -6.95 -10.73 -0.54
N ARG A 36 -6.63 -9.49 -0.14
CA ARG A 36 -6.40 -8.40 -1.08
C ARG A 36 -5.01 -8.50 -1.72
N LEU A 37 -4.00 -8.93 -0.97
CA LEU A 37 -2.66 -9.21 -1.50
C LEU A 37 -2.67 -10.36 -2.51
N THR A 38 -3.46 -11.41 -2.30
CA THR A 38 -3.59 -12.51 -3.28
C THR A 38 -4.09 -12.04 -4.64
N ASN A 39 -4.95 -11.01 -4.70
CA ASN A 39 -5.34 -10.44 -5.98
C ASN A 39 -4.15 -9.78 -6.67
N VAL A 40 -3.25 -9.11 -5.93
CA VAL A 40 -2.06 -8.47 -6.52
C VAL A 40 -1.05 -9.47 -7.03
N LEU A 41 -0.96 -10.61 -6.36
CA LEU A 41 -0.03 -11.69 -6.71
C LEU A 41 -0.52 -12.47 -7.93
N ASP A 42 -1.83 -12.59 -8.13
CA ASP A 42 -2.41 -13.29 -9.28
C ASP A 42 -1.83 -12.79 -10.62
N GLY A 43 -1.10 -13.69 -11.30
CA GLY A 43 -0.39 -13.43 -12.56
C GLY A 43 -1.31 -12.99 -13.72
N ALA A 44 -2.63 -13.10 -13.55
CA ALA A 44 -3.62 -12.63 -14.51
C ALA A 44 -3.85 -11.11 -14.50
N ILE A 45 -3.31 -10.37 -13.51
CA ILE A 45 -3.52 -8.92 -13.41
C ILE A 45 -2.51 -8.14 -14.28
N ASP A 46 -3.05 -7.22 -15.07
CA ASP A 46 -2.28 -6.23 -15.84
C ASP A 46 -1.30 -5.45 -14.94
N PRO A 47 -0.03 -5.27 -15.35
CA PRO A 47 0.97 -4.53 -14.56
C PRO A 47 0.53 -3.14 -14.06
N ALA A 48 -0.29 -2.40 -14.83
CA ALA A 48 -0.82 -1.11 -14.36
C ALA A 48 -1.84 -1.24 -13.24
N GLN A 49 -2.67 -2.28 -13.31
CA GLN A 49 -3.61 -2.61 -12.27
C GLN A 49 -2.88 -3.13 -11.02
N ARG A 50 -1.79 -3.87 -11.19
CA ARG A 50 -0.93 -4.34 -10.11
C ARG A 50 -0.29 -3.18 -9.34
N CYS A 51 0.26 -2.17 -10.02
CA CYS A 51 0.81 -0.96 -9.39
C CYS A 51 -0.24 -0.16 -8.61
N ARG A 52 -1.44 0.02 -9.18
CA ARG A 52 -2.56 0.70 -8.50
C ARG A 52 -2.95 0.00 -7.21
N LEU A 53 -3.07 -1.33 -7.25
CA LEU A 53 -3.41 -2.13 -6.09
C LEU A 53 -2.29 -2.07 -5.04
N LEU A 54 -1.03 -2.03 -5.46
CA LEU A 54 0.11 -1.89 -4.55
C LEU A 54 0.09 -0.56 -3.80
N VAL A 55 -0.12 0.57 -4.49
CA VAL A 55 -0.23 1.89 -3.84
C VAL A 55 -1.36 1.91 -2.82
N GLN A 56 -2.52 1.37 -3.18
CA GLN A 56 -3.68 1.29 -2.27
C GLN A 56 -3.37 0.40 -1.06
N LEU A 57 -2.80 -0.78 -1.30
CA LEU A 57 -2.52 -1.73 -0.24
C LEU A 57 -1.43 -1.22 0.69
N VAL A 58 -0.35 -0.64 0.19
CA VAL A 58 0.70 -0.08 1.06
C VAL A 58 0.14 1.05 1.93
N ALA A 59 -0.69 1.93 1.38
CA ALA A 59 -1.33 2.98 2.18
C ALA A 59 -2.23 2.39 3.29
N GLU A 60 -3.00 1.34 2.98
CA GLU A 60 -3.80 0.61 3.96
C GLU A 60 -2.93 -0.13 4.98
N PHE A 61 -1.85 -0.79 4.54
CA PHE A 61 -0.96 -1.57 5.41
C PHE A 61 -0.10 -0.69 6.32
N ALA A 62 0.34 0.46 5.83
CA ALA A 62 1.01 1.47 6.63
C ALA A 62 0.08 2.01 7.72
N GLY A 63 -1.19 2.26 7.38
CA GLY A 63 -2.21 2.73 8.33
C GLY A 63 -2.61 1.68 9.38
N ASP A 64 -2.93 0.47 8.93
CA ASP A 64 -3.55 -0.56 9.77
C ASP A 64 -2.54 -1.45 10.50
N PHE A 65 -1.34 -1.63 9.93
CA PHE A 65 -0.35 -2.59 10.44
C PHE A 65 1.03 -1.97 10.70
N GLY A 66 1.24 -0.71 10.34
CA GLY A 66 2.53 -0.03 10.47
C GLY A 66 3.62 -0.70 9.63
N MET A 67 3.24 -1.25 8.48
CA MET A 67 4.16 -1.84 7.50
C MET A 67 4.51 -0.78 6.46
N ASP A 68 5.80 -0.52 6.29
CA ASP A 68 6.27 0.40 5.26
C ASP A 68 6.27 -0.25 3.86
N ALA A 69 6.38 0.57 2.82
CA ALA A 69 6.36 0.16 1.42
C ALA A 69 7.44 -0.87 1.11
N ARG A 70 8.61 -0.73 1.73
CA ARG A 70 9.75 -1.65 1.57
C ARG A 70 9.41 -3.04 2.09
N ALA A 71 8.87 -3.13 3.30
CA ALA A 71 8.43 -4.39 3.90
C ALA A 71 7.28 -5.02 3.10
N CYS A 72 6.34 -4.21 2.59
CA CYS A 72 5.25 -4.68 1.74
C CYS A 72 5.75 -5.26 0.41
N VAL A 73 6.65 -4.56 -0.28
CA VAL A 73 7.22 -5.04 -1.56
C VAL A 73 8.11 -6.26 -1.35
N ALA A 74 8.93 -6.28 -0.29
CA ALA A 74 9.72 -7.46 0.06
C ALA A 74 8.84 -8.68 0.37
N LEU A 75 7.75 -8.48 1.11
CA LEU A 75 6.77 -9.54 1.38
C LEU A 75 6.17 -10.09 0.09
N LEU A 76 5.71 -9.20 -0.80
CA LEU A 76 5.10 -9.59 -2.07
C LEU A 76 6.09 -10.33 -2.98
N ASN A 77 7.32 -9.82 -3.11
CA ASN A 77 8.38 -10.46 -3.89
C ASN A 77 8.89 -11.79 -3.29
N SER A 78 8.67 -12.03 -1.99
CA SER A 78 9.09 -13.28 -1.34
C SER A 78 8.19 -14.50 -1.63
N THR A 79 7.04 -14.29 -2.28
CA THR A 79 6.02 -15.34 -2.48
C THR A 79 6.37 -16.33 -3.59
N GLY A 80 7.43 -16.08 -4.37
CA GLY A 80 7.87 -16.95 -5.46
C GLY A 80 7.03 -16.89 -6.73
N GLU A 81 6.01 -16.02 -6.76
CA GLU A 81 5.29 -15.63 -7.97
C GLU A 81 6.07 -14.57 -8.76
N GLU A 82 5.56 -14.15 -9.93
CA GLU A 82 6.20 -13.12 -10.76
C GLU A 82 6.55 -11.89 -9.89
N PRO A 83 7.84 -11.53 -9.77
CA PRO A 83 8.23 -10.40 -8.95
C PRO A 83 7.58 -9.13 -9.49
N LEU A 84 7.19 -8.23 -8.58
CA LEU A 84 6.56 -6.95 -8.91
C LEU A 84 7.49 -5.97 -9.66
N GLY A 85 8.71 -6.40 -9.99
CA GLY A 85 9.80 -5.54 -10.41
C GLY A 85 10.51 -4.89 -9.21
N GLU A 86 11.70 -4.37 -9.46
CA GLU A 86 12.44 -3.59 -8.48
C GLU A 86 11.93 -2.15 -8.48
N PHE A 87 11.17 -1.78 -7.46
CA PHE A 87 10.86 -0.38 -7.20
C PHE A 87 12.10 0.34 -6.66
N SER A 88 12.40 1.51 -7.21
CA SER A 88 13.42 2.40 -6.65
C SER A 88 13.05 2.84 -5.23
N LEU A 89 14.07 3.07 -4.38
CA LEU A 89 13.86 3.51 -3.00
C LEU A 89 13.05 4.82 -2.92
N ASP A 90 13.29 5.76 -3.83
CA ASP A 90 12.55 7.03 -3.89
C ASP A 90 11.05 6.82 -4.12
N ASP A 91 10.67 5.83 -4.93
CA ASP A 91 9.26 5.51 -5.19
C ASP A 91 8.61 4.83 -3.99
N LEU A 92 9.34 3.94 -3.30
CA LEU A 92 8.86 3.33 -2.06
C LEU A 92 8.62 4.39 -0.99
N ASP A 93 9.56 5.33 -0.87
CA ASP A 93 9.45 6.45 0.05
C ASP A 93 8.27 7.37 -0.33
N LEU A 94 8.02 7.60 -1.62
CA LEU A 94 6.82 8.33 -2.10
C LEU A 94 5.51 7.62 -1.73
N ILE A 95 5.47 6.28 -1.83
CA ILE A 95 4.31 5.49 -1.44
C ILE A 95 4.08 5.61 0.09
N ASP A 96 5.13 5.49 0.90
CA ASP A 96 5.03 5.66 2.36
C ASP A 96 4.58 7.06 2.78
N LEU A 97 5.14 8.08 2.12
CA LEU A 97 4.76 9.47 2.35
C LEU A 97 3.32 9.74 1.90
N SER A 98 2.76 8.98 0.96
CA SER A 98 1.38 9.20 0.51
C SER A 98 0.36 8.92 1.63
N ALA A 99 0.68 8.00 2.54
CA ALA A 99 -0.15 7.66 3.68
C ALA A 99 0.02 8.62 4.87
N THR A 100 1.22 9.20 5.04
CA THR A 100 1.58 9.97 6.24
C THR A 100 1.69 11.48 6.00
N HIS A 101 2.17 11.89 4.83
CA HIS A 101 2.45 13.27 4.45
C HIS A 101 1.94 13.57 3.02
N PRO A 102 0.62 13.45 2.76
CA PRO A 102 0.07 13.52 1.41
C PRO A 102 0.36 14.85 0.67
N ARG A 103 0.55 15.96 1.40
CA ARG A 103 0.92 17.26 0.80
C ARG A 103 2.31 17.25 0.19
N VAL A 104 3.27 16.60 0.83
CA VAL A 104 4.65 16.48 0.32
C VAL A 104 4.65 15.71 -1.00
N VAL A 105 3.87 14.62 -1.06
CA VAL A 105 3.72 13.82 -2.28
C VAL A 105 3.00 14.62 -3.38
N GLN A 106 1.97 15.41 -3.05
CA GLN A 106 1.31 16.28 -4.02
C GLN A 106 2.27 17.30 -4.65
N GLU A 107 3.09 17.96 -3.84
CA GLU A 107 4.08 18.93 -4.32
C GLU A 107 5.14 18.24 -5.20
N HIS A 108 5.61 17.07 -4.77
CA HIS A 108 6.57 16.28 -5.54
C HIS A 108 5.99 15.86 -6.90
N LEU A 109 4.79 15.27 -6.92
CA LEU A 109 4.11 14.87 -8.16
C LEU A 109 3.77 16.06 -9.04
N ALA A 110 3.44 17.21 -8.46
CA ALA A 110 3.17 18.42 -9.23
C ALA A 110 4.42 18.93 -9.96
N GLY A 111 5.58 18.85 -9.32
CA GLY A 111 6.88 19.14 -9.94
C GLY A 111 7.21 18.20 -11.10
N LEU A 112 6.91 16.90 -10.95
CA LEU A 112 7.17 15.90 -12.00
C LEU A 112 6.20 15.99 -13.18
N ARG A 113 4.93 16.33 -12.94
CA ARG A 113 3.88 16.39 -13.98
C ARG A 113 3.70 17.78 -14.61
N GLY A 114 4.35 18.81 -14.07
CA GLY A 114 4.19 20.18 -14.55
C GLY A 114 2.81 20.79 -14.27
N GLY A 115 2.11 20.32 -13.23
CA GLY A 115 0.74 20.75 -12.93
C GLY A 115 0.25 20.34 -11.55
N ARG A 116 -0.74 21.06 -11.01
CA ARG A 116 -1.25 20.81 -9.65
C ARG A 116 -1.97 19.45 -9.57
N VAL A 117 -1.67 18.67 -8.53
CA VAL A 117 -2.37 17.43 -8.20
C VAL A 117 -3.43 17.71 -7.12
N PRO A 118 -4.74 17.56 -7.41
CA PRO A 118 -5.79 17.67 -6.40
C PRO A 118 -5.64 16.61 -5.31
N PRO A 119 -5.90 16.93 -4.02
CA PRO A 119 -5.75 15.97 -2.93
C PRO A 119 -6.55 14.68 -3.09
N GLU A 120 -7.76 14.78 -3.59
CA GLU A 120 -8.66 13.66 -3.89
C GLU A 120 -8.11 12.71 -4.96
N ASN A 121 -7.18 13.20 -5.78
CA ASN A 121 -6.58 12.46 -6.89
C ASN A 121 -5.17 11.97 -6.58
N LEU A 122 -4.65 12.14 -5.36
CA LEU A 122 -3.27 11.80 -5.01
C LEU A 122 -2.93 10.34 -5.31
N ALA A 123 -3.78 9.40 -4.88
CA ALA A 123 -3.56 7.97 -5.10
C ALA A 123 -3.57 7.61 -6.61
N VAL A 124 -4.47 8.24 -7.37
CA VAL A 124 -4.54 8.07 -8.83
C VAL A 124 -3.29 8.62 -9.49
N ALA A 125 -2.89 9.84 -9.13
CA ALA A 125 -1.72 10.51 -9.70
C ALA A 125 -0.40 9.79 -9.39
N LEU A 126 -0.26 9.27 -8.17
CA LEU A 126 0.90 8.46 -7.78
C LEU A 126 0.92 7.15 -8.57
N SER A 127 -0.23 6.49 -8.71
CA SER A 127 -0.34 5.25 -9.49
C SER A 127 -0.03 5.46 -10.97
N GLU A 128 -0.51 6.56 -11.57
CA GLU A 128 -0.20 6.93 -12.96
C GLU A 128 1.29 7.16 -13.16
N TYR A 129 1.93 7.88 -12.22
CA TYR A 129 3.38 8.12 -12.24
C TYR A 129 4.18 6.81 -12.18
N LEU A 130 3.88 5.95 -11.21
CA LEU A 130 4.56 4.66 -11.06
C LEU A 130 4.31 3.78 -12.28
N ASN A 131 3.07 3.73 -12.76
CA ASN A 131 2.73 2.96 -13.93
C ASN A 131 3.51 3.43 -15.17
N ALA A 132 3.58 4.73 -15.41
CA ALA A 132 4.35 5.29 -16.52
C ALA A 132 5.85 4.95 -16.40
N LYS A 133 6.41 4.99 -15.19
CA LYS A 133 7.82 4.68 -14.91
C LYS A 133 8.15 3.20 -15.15
N TYR A 134 7.28 2.30 -14.72
CA TYR A 134 7.55 0.85 -14.75
C TYR A 134 6.97 0.10 -15.96
N GLN A 135 5.99 0.65 -16.68
CA GLN A 135 5.57 0.09 -17.98
C GLN A 135 6.48 0.47 -19.15
N ALA A 136 7.23 1.57 -19.02
CA ALA A 136 8.20 1.97 -20.04
C ALA A 136 9.48 1.12 -20.00
N LEU A 137 9.68 0.33 -18.94
CA LEU A 137 10.80 -0.60 -18.81
C LEU A 137 10.46 -1.90 -19.55
N PRO A 138 11.32 -2.38 -20.48
CA PRO A 138 11.12 -3.68 -21.09
C PRO A 138 11.14 -4.76 -19.99
N ALA A 139 10.26 -5.75 -20.11
CA ALA A 139 10.29 -6.92 -19.25
C ALA A 139 11.69 -7.56 -19.32
N ALA A 140 12.39 -7.56 -18.19
CA ALA A 140 13.74 -8.12 -18.05
C ALA A 140 13.70 -9.65 -18.06
#